data_AF-A0A2S4HHG3-F1
#
_entry.id   AF-A0A2S4HHG3-F1
#
_cell.length_a   1.000
_cell.length_b   1.000
_cell.length_c   1.000
_cell.angle_alpha   90.00
_cell.angle_beta   90.00
_cell.angle_gamma   90.00
#
_symmetry.space_group_name_H-M   'P 1'
#
loop_
_entity.id
_entity.type
_entity.pdbx_description
1 polymer ?
#
loop_
_entity_poly.entity_id
_entity_poly.type
_entity_poly.pdbx_seq_one_letter_code
_entity_poly.pdbx_strand_id
1 'polypeptide(L)'
;MAQTILGWREWISLPDLGISGIKAKIDTGARSSSLHAIDIQTITVDGEQWVEFKVQPLQHQTDAPLHCRAPIKDYRQVTDSGGHRSMRYVIETTINIGSEQFTAEVTLADRSQMMFRMLLGRTAMKNRYTVDPGRSYCASQKPPRATGTI
;
A
#
# COMPACT_ATOMS: atom_id res chain seq x y z
N MET A 1 -11.87 -19.79 13.85
CA MET A 1 -12.04 -18.34 14.16
C MET A 1 -12.74 -17.69 12.97
N ALA A 2 -13.63 -16.73 13.19
CA ALA A 2 -14.26 -15.99 12.09
C ALA A 2 -13.22 -15.08 11.44
N GLN A 3 -13.05 -15.16 10.11
CA GLN A 3 -12.22 -14.21 9.37
C GLN A 3 -12.93 -12.86 9.28
N THR A 4 -12.17 -11.78 9.45
CA THR A 4 -12.66 -10.42 9.24
C THR A 4 -13.10 -10.26 7.77
N ILE A 5 -14.27 -9.66 7.55
CA ILE A 5 -14.78 -9.37 6.21
C ILE A 5 -14.28 -7.99 5.79
N LEU A 6 -13.61 -7.91 4.64
CA LEU A 6 -13.29 -6.66 3.96
C LEU A 6 -14.32 -6.41 2.85
N GLY A 7 -14.65 -5.14 2.59
CA GLY A 7 -15.30 -4.73 1.35
C GLY A 7 -14.31 -4.75 0.18
N TRP A 8 -14.78 -4.43 -1.04
CA TRP A 8 -13.89 -4.31 -2.21
C TRP A 8 -12.89 -3.15 -2.13
N ARG A 9 -13.12 -2.21 -1.20
CA ARG A 9 -12.20 -1.13 -0.83
C ARG A 9 -12.23 -0.86 0.66
N GLU A 10 -11.07 -0.53 1.20
CA GLU A 10 -10.85 -0.22 2.61
C GLU A 10 -9.91 0.98 2.75
N TRP A 11 -9.93 1.61 3.93
CA TRP A 11 -8.88 2.49 4.41
C TRP A 11 -7.81 1.66 5.11
N ILE A 12 -6.56 1.92 4.76
CA ILE A 12 -5.38 1.27 5.31
C ILE A 12 -4.45 2.35 5.86
N SER A 13 -3.77 2.08 6.97
CA SER A 13 -2.61 2.89 7.39
C SER A 13 -1.32 2.10 7.28
N LEU A 14 -0.23 2.80 6.97
CA LEU A 14 1.13 2.29 6.83
C LEU A 14 2.03 3.12 7.77
N PRO A 15 2.02 2.83 9.09
CA PRO A 15 2.68 3.66 10.10
C PRO A 15 4.19 3.82 9.87
N ASP A 16 4.87 2.78 9.40
CA ASP A 16 6.32 2.85 9.11
C ASP A 16 6.66 3.87 8.02
N LEU A 17 5.67 4.23 7.19
CA LEU A 17 5.80 5.22 6.11
C LEU A 17 5.16 6.57 6.47
N GLY A 18 4.64 6.73 7.70
CA GLY A 18 3.92 7.93 8.13
C GLY A 18 2.55 8.10 7.48
N ILE A 19 1.99 7.08 6.83
CA ILE A 19 0.71 7.16 6.13
C ILE A 19 -0.41 6.76 7.10
N SER A 20 -1.14 7.75 7.63
CA SER A 20 -2.28 7.51 8.52
C SER A 20 -3.53 6.98 7.82
N GLY A 21 -3.59 7.12 6.48
CA GLY A 21 -4.75 6.71 5.70
C GLY A 21 -4.54 6.75 4.20
N ILE A 22 -4.68 5.61 3.55
CA ILE A 22 -4.72 5.47 2.10
C ILE A 22 -5.90 4.57 1.72
N LYS A 23 -6.66 4.99 0.70
CA LYS A 23 -7.76 4.18 0.18
C LYS A 23 -7.18 3.08 -0.72
N ALA A 24 -7.37 1.83 -0.32
CA ALA A 24 -6.88 0.67 -1.03
C ALA A 24 -8.02 -0.08 -1.71
N LYS A 25 -7.76 -0.60 -2.92
CA LYS A 25 -8.62 -1.63 -3.52
C LYS A 25 -8.18 -2.98 -2.95
N ILE A 26 -9.15 -3.76 -2.49
CA ILE A 26 -8.93 -5.13 -2.04
C ILE A 26 -8.99 -6.02 -3.28
N ASP A 27 -7.84 -6.50 -3.74
CA ASP A 27 -7.67 -7.05 -5.08
C ASP A 27 -7.31 -8.53 -5.03
N THR A 28 -8.33 -9.38 -5.11
CA THR A 28 -8.15 -10.85 -5.15
C THR A 28 -7.49 -11.31 -6.45
N GLY A 29 -7.42 -10.48 -7.50
CA GLY A 29 -6.67 -10.74 -8.74
C GLY A 29 -5.17 -10.49 -8.61
N ALA A 30 -4.74 -9.60 -7.71
CA ALA A 30 -3.34 -9.30 -7.47
C ALA A 30 -2.68 -10.32 -6.52
N ARG A 31 -1.52 -10.88 -6.91
CA ARG A 31 -0.71 -11.72 -6.00
C ARG A 31 -0.14 -10.89 -4.86
N SER A 32 0.60 -9.85 -5.19
CA SER A 32 1.29 -8.96 -4.25
C SER A 32 0.53 -7.64 -4.08
N SER A 33 0.65 -7.04 -2.90
CA SER A 33 0.19 -5.67 -2.66
C SER A 33 1.08 -4.67 -3.41
N SER A 34 0.52 -3.51 -3.79
CA SER A 34 1.27 -2.46 -4.48
C SER A 34 0.91 -1.08 -3.97
N LEU A 35 1.90 -0.21 -3.78
CA LEU A 35 1.75 1.17 -3.37
C LEU A 35 2.18 2.10 -4.50
N HIS A 36 1.40 3.16 -4.71
CA HIS A 36 1.77 4.24 -5.58
C HIS A 36 2.98 4.97 -5.01
N ALA A 37 4.07 4.97 -5.76
CA ALA A 37 5.28 5.66 -5.43
C ALA A 37 5.86 6.35 -6.68
N ILE A 38 6.42 7.54 -6.48
CA ILE A 38 7.13 8.33 -7.50
C ILE A 38 8.50 8.73 -6.95
N ASP A 39 9.37 9.24 -7.83
CA ASP A 39 10.74 9.68 -7.49
C ASP A 39 11.52 8.62 -6.70
N ILE A 40 11.43 7.36 -7.15
CA ILE A 40 12.04 6.22 -6.49
C ILE A 40 13.56 6.23 -6.74
N GLN A 41 14.35 6.33 -5.68
CA GLN A 41 15.81 6.36 -5.73
C GLN A 41 16.40 5.42 -4.70
N THR A 42 17.51 4.76 -5.03
CA THR A 42 18.21 3.88 -4.10
C THR A 42 19.33 4.65 -3.40
N ILE A 43 19.48 4.41 -2.11
CA ILE A 43 20.57 4.96 -1.30
C ILE A 43 21.23 3.83 -0.50
N THR A 44 22.45 4.07 -0.03
CA THR A 44 23.12 3.18 0.92
C THR A 44 23.20 3.86 2.27
N VAL A 45 22.68 3.21 3.31
CA VAL A 45 22.71 3.70 4.71
C VAL A 45 23.41 2.63 5.54
N ASP A 46 24.55 2.98 6.16
CA ASP A 46 25.34 2.08 7.00
C ASP A 46 25.68 0.73 6.32
N GLY A 47 25.88 0.75 5.00
CA GLY A 47 26.19 -0.44 4.19
C GLY A 47 24.97 -1.22 3.69
N GLU A 48 23.76 -0.86 4.09
CA GLU A 48 22.51 -1.48 3.65
C GLU A 48 21.86 -0.72 2.49
N GLN A 49 21.18 -1.43 1.60
CA GLN A 49 20.44 -0.84 0.48
C GLN A 49 19.04 -0.41 0.92
N TRP A 50 18.72 0.86 0.69
CA TRP A 50 17.44 1.48 1.01
C TRP A 50 16.85 2.11 -0.26
N VAL A 51 15.54 2.32 -0.23
CA VAL A 51 14.82 3.06 -1.27
C VAL A 51 14.13 4.27 -0.64
N GLU A 52 14.36 5.44 -1.23
CA GLU A 52 13.64 6.68 -0.96
C GLU A 52 12.60 6.90 -2.06
N PHE A 53 11.41 7.34 -1.69
CA PHE A 53 10.30 7.54 -2.62
C PHE A 53 9.28 8.51 -2.05
N LYS A 54 8.43 9.04 -2.93
CA LYS A 54 7.31 9.91 -2.57
C LYS A 54 5.98 9.19 -2.73
N VAL A 55 5.08 9.37 -1.77
CA VAL A 55 3.72 8.82 -1.81
C VAL A 55 2.69 9.94 -1.78
N GLN A 56 1.72 9.89 -2.69
CA GLN A 56 0.52 10.73 -2.67
C GLN A 56 -0.67 9.89 -2.20
N PRO A 57 -0.96 9.83 -0.88
CA PRO A 57 -1.96 8.91 -0.33
C PRO A 57 -3.40 9.29 -0.68
N LEU A 58 -3.65 10.58 -0.96
CA LEU A 58 -4.95 11.12 -1.32
C LEU A 58 -5.03 11.35 -2.82
N GLN A 59 -6.04 10.72 -3.47
CA GLN A 59 -6.17 10.68 -4.94
C GLN A 59 -6.21 12.07 -5.60
N HIS A 60 -6.77 13.06 -4.92
CA HIS A 60 -6.99 14.43 -5.43
C HIS A 60 -6.06 15.47 -4.80
N GLN A 61 -5.04 15.04 -4.06
CA GLN A 61 -4.07 15.96 -3.44
C GLN A 61 -2.67 15.52 -3.84
N THR A 62 -2.16 16.11 -4.92
CA THR A 62 -0.84 15.82 -5.48
C THR A 62 0.26 16.70 -4.89
N ASP A 63 -0.11 17.84 -4.32
CA ASP A 63 0.82 18.93 -4.03
C ASP A 63 1.54 18.78 -2.67
N ALA A 64 1.21 17.73 -1.93
CA ALA A 64 1.81 17.42 -0.63
C ALA A 64 2.16 15.93 -0.54
N PRO A 65 3.17 15.45 -1.29
CA PRO A 65 3.63 14.08 -1.17
C PRO A 65 4.30 13.84 0.20
N LEU A 66 4.13 12.64 0.73
CA LEU A 66 4.90 12.14 1.86
C LEU A 66 6.23 11.59 1.37
N HIS A 67 7.32 12.02 2.01
CA HIS A 67 8.65 11.46 1.77
C HIS A 67 8.80 10.21 2.63
N CYS A 68 9.04 9.08 1.99
CA CYS A 68 9.13 7.78 2.61
C CYS A 68 10.49 7.17 2.31
N ARG A 69 10.98 6.33 3.24
CA ARG A 69 12.16 5.50 3.03
C ARG A 69 11.95 4.13 3.68
N ALA A 70 12.49 3.09 3.07
CA ALA A 70 12.47 1.74 3.64
C ALA A 70 13.66 0.91 3.14
N PRO A 71 14.11 -0.11 3.88
CA PRO A 71 15.08 -1.08 3.38
C PRO A 71 14.54 -1.79 2.13
N ILE A 72 15.41 -2.06 1.17
CA ILE A 72 15.06 -2.84 -0.01
C ILE A 72 15.02 -4.32 0.39
N LYS A 73 13.82 -4.92 0.37
CA LYS A 73 13.64 -6.34 0.63
C LYS A 73 14.02 -7.19 -0.58
N ASP A 74 13.60 -6.74 -1.75
CA ASP A 74 13.75 -7.44 -3.03
C ASP A 74 13.61 -6.45 -4.20
N TYR A 75 14.11 -6.83 -5.37
CA TYR A 75 13.92 -6.12 -6.63
C TYR A 75 13.59 -7.12 -7.73
N ARG A 76 12.30 -7.20 -8.10
CA ARG A 76 11.80 -8.30 -8.93
C ARG A 76 10.87 -7.84 -10.06
N GLN A 77 10.77 -8.69 -11.08
CA GLN A 77 9.85 -8.48 -12.18
C GLN A 77 8.40 -8.73 -11.74
N VAL A 78 7.52 -7.78 -12.04
CA VAL A 78 6.08 -7.86 -11.79
C VAL A 78 5.34 -7.70 -13.10
N THR A 79 4.37 -8.58 -13.35
CA THR A 79 3.45 -8.49 -14.49
C THR A 79 2.14 -7.86 -14.02
N ASP A 80 1.69 -6.80 -14.69
CA ASP A 80 0.40 -6.18 -14.40
C ASP A 80 -0.76 -6.91 -15.12
N SER A 81 -1.99 -6.44 -14.88
CA SER A 81 -3.19 -7.03 -15.49
C SER A 81 -3.27 -6.82 -17.01
N GLY A 82 -2.48 -5.91 -17.58
CA GLY A 82 -2.36 -5.69 -19.03
C GLY A 82 -1.27 -6.55 -19.67
N GLY A 83 -0.54 -7.36 -18.89
CA GLY A 83 0.56 -8.20 -19.37
C GLY A 83 1.91 -7.48 -19.45
N HIS A 84 1.98 -6.19 -19.10
CA HIS A 84 3.25 -5.47 -19.09
C HIS A 84 4.12 -5.90 -17.93
N ARG A 85 5.41 -6.07 -18.20
CA ARG A 85 6.40 -6.50 -17.21
C ARG A 85 7.29 -5.32 -16.84
N SER A 86 7.44 -5.09 -15.54
CA SER A 86 8.30 -4.02 -15.00
C SER A 86 9.05 -4.54 -13.78
N MET A 87 10.29 -4.09 -13.58
CA MET A 87 11.02 -4.34 -12.35
C MET A 87 10.52 -3.39 -11.25
N ARG A 88 10.31 -3.91 -10.04
CA ARG A 88 9.79 -3.13 -8.91
C ARG A 88 10.56 -3.46 -7.65
N TYR A 89 10.88 -2.41 -6.89
CA TYR A 89 11.36 -2.56 -5.52
C TYR A 89 10.24 -3.08 -4.63
N VAL A 90 10.61 -3.97 -3.73
CA VAL A 90 9.74 -4.53 -2.70
C VAL A 90 10.26 -4.02 -1.36
N ILE A 91 9.33 -3.51 -0.56
CA ILE A 91 9.56 -3.14 0.83
C ILE A 91 8.67 -4.01 1.72
N GLU A 92 9.08 -4.18 2.97
CA GLU A 92 8.18 -4.66 4.02
C GLU A 92 7.68 -3.47 4.83
N THR A 93 6.39 -3.43 5.11
CA THR A 93 5.80 -2.41 5.96
C THR A 93 4.63 -2.98 6.75
N THR A 94 4.41 -2.42 7.92
CA THR A 94 3.27 -2.65 8.77
C THR A 94 2.01 -2.10 8.10
N ILE A 95 0.98 -2.93 8.01
CA ILE A 95 -0.34 -2.62 7.48
C ILE A 95 -1.33 -2.71 8.63
N ASN A 96 -2.13 -1.65 8.81
CA ASN A 96 -3.26 -1.66 9.73
C ASN A 96 -4.57 -1.56 8.94
N ILE A 97 -5.51 -2.48 9.21
CA ILE A 97 -6.87 -2.49 8.64
C ILE A 97 -7.85 -2.88 9.76
N GLY A 98 -8.74 -1.95 10.12
CA GLY A 98 -9.63 -2.17 11.27
C GLY A 98 -8.84 -2.37 12.56
N SER A 99 -9.10 -3.47 13.27
CA SER A 99 -8.38 -3.85 14.49
C SER A 99 -7.16 -4.74 14.25
N GLU A 100 -6.85 -5.08 12.99
CA GLU A 100 -5.73 -5.96 12.65
C GLU A 100 -4.50 -5.16 12.22
N GLN A 101 -3.34 -5.62 12.65
CA GLN A 101 -2.03 -5.10 12.33
C GLN A 101 -1.11 -6.26 11.95
N PHE A 102 -0.43 -6.15 10.81
CA PHE A 102 0.51 -7.17 10.34
C PHE A 102 1.52 -6.58 9.35
N THR A 103 2.71 -7.18 9.28
CA THR A 103 3.71 -6.84 8.26
C THR A 103 3.41 -7.56 6.94
N ALA A 104 3.60 -6.87 5.83
CA ALA A 104 3.49 -7.45 4.50
C ALA A 104 4.45 -6.81 3.49
N GLU A 105 4.78 -7.58 2.45
CA GLU A 105 5.50 -7.08 1.27
C GLU A 105 4.60 -6.18 0.41
N VAL A 106 5.16 -5.05 -0.02
CA VAL A 106 4.51 -4.09 -0.92
C VAL A 106 5.48 -3.73 -2.05
N THR A 107 5.02 -3.84 -3.29
CA THR A 107 5.79 -3.37 -4.45
C THR A 107 5.57 -1.87 -4.65
N LEU A 108 6.63 -1.12 -4.91
CA LEU A 108 6.55 0.28 -5.31
C LEU A 108 6.28 0.36 -6.82
N ALA A 109 5.24 1.10 -7.23
CA ALA A 109 4.84 1.23 -8.63
C ALA A 109 4.27 2.62 -8.93
N ASP A 110 4.46 3.11 -10.15
CA ASP A 110 3.65 4.22 -10.64
C ASP A 110 2.22 3.72 -10.92
N ARG A 111 1.26 4.41 -10.31
CA ARG A 111 -0.19 4.14 -10.39
C ARG A 111 -0.95 5.43 -10.62
N SER A 112 -0.29 6.45 -11.19
CA SER A 112 -0.84 7.79 -11.43
C SER A 112 -2.11 7.77 -12.27
N GLN A 113 -2.21 6.84 -13.21
CA GLN A 113 -3.38 6.65 -14.09
C GLN A 113 -4.48 5.76 -13.47
N MET A 114 -4.29 5.27 -12.25
CA MET A 114 -5.20 4.32 -11.60
C MET A 114 -6.03 5.00 -10.52
N MET A 115 -7.29 4.58 -10.38
CA MET A 115 -8.18 5.10 -9.32
C MET A 115 -7.60 4.90 -7.93
N PHE A 116 -6.99 3.74 -7.63
CA PHE A 116 -6.48 3.43 -6.29
C PHE A 116 -4.96 3.51 -6.22
N ARG A 117 -4.48 4.30 -5.25
CA ARG A 117 -3.07 4.49 -4.91
C ARG A 117 -2.48 3.29 -4.16
N MET A 118 -3.30 2.36 -3.69
CA MET A 118 -2.85 1.10 -3.10
C MET A 118 -3.74 -0.08 -3.55
N LEU A 119 -3.11 -1.23 -3.74
CA LEU A 119 -3.77 -2.53 -3.83
C LEU A 119 -3.35 -3.38 -2.62
N LEU A 120 -4.31 -4.05 -1.99
CA LEU A 120 -4.04 -5.15 -1.06
C LEU A 120 -4.20 -6.48 -1.82
N GLY A 121 -3.10 -7.20 -1.99
CA GLY A 121 -3.07 -8.46 -2.75
C GLY A 121 -3.27 -9.71 -1.90
N ARG A 122 -3.39 -10.87 -2.56
CA ARG A 122 -3.66 -12.16 -1.91
C ARG A 122 -2.63 -12.56 -0.86
N THR A 123 -1.34 -12.26 -1.05
CA THR A 123 -0.31 -12.64 -0.06
C THR A 123 -0.50 -11.93 1.29
N ALA A 124 -0.96 -10.67 1.27
CA ALA A 124 -1.30 -9.92 2.47
C ALA A 124 -2.62 -10.40 3.09
N MET A 125 -3.59 -10.81 2.27
CA MET A 125 -4.91 -11.24 2.75
C MET A 125 -5.01 -12.68 3.20
N LYS A 126 -4.14 -13.57 2.69
CA LYS A 126 -4.23 -15.01 2.88
C LYS A 126 -4.31 -15.35 4.37
N ASN A 127 -5.29 -16.19 4.73
CA ASN A 127 -5.57 -16.64 6.09
C ASN A 127 -6.02 -15.54 7.08
N ARG A 128 -6.26 -14.31 6.62
CA ARG A 128 -6.73 -13.18 7.45
C ARG A 128 -8.15 -12.76 7.12
N TYR A 129 -8.44 -12.62 5.82
CA TYR A 129 -9.64 -11.93 5.36
C TYR A 129 -10.49 -12.73 4.36
N THR A 130 -11.80 -12.48 4.42
CA THR A 130 -12.75 -12.76 3.34
C THR A 130 -13.16 -11.44 2.69
N VAL A 131 -13.36 -11.43 1.36
CA VAL A 131 -13.72 -10.21 0.62
C VAL A 131 -15.18 -10.27 0.17
N ASP A 132 -15.97 -9.28 0.58
CA ASP A 132 -17.33 -9.03 0.10
C ASP A 132 -17.30 -7.93 -0.99
N PRO A 133 -17.45 -8.29 -2.27
CA PRO A 133 -17.40 -7.33 -3.37
C PRO A 133 -18.61 -6.38 -3.40
N GLY A 134 -19.72 -6.71 -2.72
CA GLY A 134 -20.94 -5.90 -2.67
C GLY A 134 -20.86 -4.74 -1.67
N ARG A 135 -19.81 -4.68 -0.85
CA ARG A 135 -19.67 -3.71 0.24
C ARG A 135 -18.35 -2.94 0.18
N SER A 136 -18.31 -1.79 0.86
CA SER A 136 -17.09 -1.01 1.08
C SER A 136 -16.92 -0.73 2.56
N TYR A 137 -15.68 -0.62 3.03
CA TYR A 137 -15.37 -0.18 4.39
C TYR A 137 -16.03 -1.06 5.46
N CYS A 138 -15.93 -2.39 5.29
CA CYS A 138 -16.52 -3.36 6.22
C CYS A 138 -15.73 -3.43 7.52
N ALA A 139 -14.40 -3.26 7.44
CA ALA A 139 -13.50 -3.36 8.58
C ALA A 139 -12.84 -2.03 8.95
N SER A 140 -12.79 -1.07 8.05
CA SER A 140 -12.11 0.21 8.25
C SER A 140 -13.08 1.40 8.23
N GLN A 141 -12.64 2.51 8.82
CA GLN A 141 -13.28 3.81 8.69
C GLN A 141 -12.31 4.82 8.10
N LYS A 142 -12.84 5.88 7.49
CA LYS A 142 -12.01 6.98 7.02
C LYS A 142 -11.25 7.57 8.22
N PRO A 143 -9.93 7.68 8.18
CA PRO A 143 -9.19 8.28 9.27
C PRO A 143 -9.62 9.74 9.44
N PRO A 144 -9.65 10.26 10.68
CA PRO A 144 -9.93 11.67 10.91
C PRO A 144 -8.93 12.51 10.12
N ARG A 145 -9.42 13.64 9.57
CA ARG A 145 -8.54 14.62 8.91
C ARG A 145 -7.49 15.02 9.95
N ALA A 146 -6.21 14.89 9.64
CA ALA A 146 -5.17 15.47 10.47
C ALA A 146 -5.49 16.97 10.58
N THR A 147 -5.92 17.40 11.75
CA THR A 147 -6.04 18.82 12.10
C THR A 147 -4.63 19.35 12.02
N GLY A 148 -4.33 20.12 10.96
CA GLY A 148 -3.02 20.72 10.79
C GLY A 148 -2.71 21.59 12.00
N THR A 149 -1.70 21.21 12.76
CA THR A 149 -0.98 22.17 13.61
C THR A 149 -0.03 22.91 12.66
N ILE A 150 -0.39 24.16 12.38
CA ILE A 150 0.55 25.21 11.94
C ILE A 150 1.46 25.59 13.10
#